data_AF-A0A963FFQ3-F1
#
_entry.id   AF-A0A963FFQ3-F1
#
_cell.length_a   1.000
_cell.length_b   1.000
_cell.length_c   1.000
_cell.angle_alpha   90.00
_cell.angle_beta   90.00
_cell.angle_gamma   90.00
#
_symmetry.space_group_name_H-M   'P 1'
#
loop_
_entity.id
_entity.type
_entity.pdbx_description
1 polymer ?
#
loop_
_entity_poly.entity_id
_entity_poly.type
_entity_poly.pdbx_seq_one_letter_code
_entity_poly.pdbx_strand_id
1 'polypeptide(L)'
;DSWRDAPPQLKAGEPVTRTLTVEAEGLTGPQIPSLDLPAPAGMRLYPDPVDQATHDDGQHLVGISRQTLTYIPDAGGSLTLPPVRIDWWDLTRDTAAEASLPGWNLSVAGGKGATANPPVVAPSSAVVSANPQAKTPVTE
;
A
#
# COMPACT_ATOMS: atom_id res chain seq x y z
N ASP A 1 -7.30 4.18 -8.39
CA ASP A 1 -5.83 3.97 -8.35
C ASP A 1 -5.42 3.37 -9.69
N SER A 2 -4.70 4.13 -10.52
CA SER A 2 -4.40 3.76 -11.90
C SER A 2 -3.61 2.46 -12.06
N TRP A 3 -2.87 2.04 -11.03
CA TRP A 3 -2.10 0.78 -11.07
C TRP A 3 -2.94 -0.47 -10.82
N ARG A 4 -4.18 -0.34 -10.31
CA ARG A 4 -5.04 -1.50 -10.04
C ARG A 4 -5.39 -2.26 -11.33
N ASP A 5 -5.71 -1.53 -12.38
CA ASP A 5 -6.11 -2.11 -13.67
C ASP A 5 -4.92 -2.37 -14.60
N ALA A 6 -3.86 -1.57 -14.46
CA ALA A 6 -2.64 -1.67 -15.25
C ALA A 6 -1.39 -1.49 -14.36
N PRO A 7 -0.94 -2.54 -13.66
CA PRO A 7 0.28 -2.48 -12.87
C PRO A 7 1.51 -2.17 -13.75
N PRO A 8 2.39 -1.23 -13.35
CA PRO A 8 3.54 -0.86 -14.16
C PRO A 8 4.64 -1.93 -14.10
N GLN A 9 5.45 -1.99 -15.15
CA GLN A 9 6.75 -2.67 -15.09
C GLN A 9 7.80 -1.66 -14.61
N LEU A 10 8.43 -1.95 -13.47
CA LEU A 10 9.45 -1.07 -12.89
C LEU A 10 10.85 -1.40 -13.41
N LYS A 11 11.65 -0.35 -13.63
CA LYS A 11 13.09 -0.46 -13.91
C LYS A 11 13.86 0.59 -13.12
N ALA A 12 15.06 0.25 -12.70
CA ALA A 12 15.94 1.17 -12.00
C ALA A 12 16.22 2.43 -12.83
N GLY A 13 16.01 3.60 -12.25
CA GLY A 13 16.22 4.91 -12.88
C GLY A 13 15.12 5.37 -13.84
N GLU A 14 14.16 4.52 -14.18
CA GLU A 14 13.04 4.90 -15.07
C GLU A 14 11.85 5.42 -14.26
N PRO A 15 11.29 6.60 -14.59
CA PRO A 15 10.12 7.14 -13.91
C PRO A 15 8.86 6.36 -14.28
N VAL A 16 8.00 6.13 -13.30
CA VAL A 16 6.64 5.62 -13.51
C VAL A 16 5.62 6.50 -12.78
N THR A 17 4.43 6.64 -13.36
CA THR A 17 3.40 7.53 -12.82
C THR A 17 2.26 6.72 -12.22
N ARG A 18 1.81 7.11 -11.02
CA ARG A 18 0.61 6.63 -10.36
C ARG A 18 -0.36 7.77 -10.18
N THR A 19 -1.63 7.54 -10.49
CA THR A 19 -2.71 8.50 -10.26
C THR A 19 -3.68 7.91 -9.26
N LEU A 20 -3.83 8.58 -8.14
CA LEU A 20 -4.83 8.31 -7.12
C LEU A 20 -5.99 9.27 -7.32
N THR A 21 -7.21 8.74 -7.32
CA THR A 21 -8.43 9.53 -7.47
C THR A 21 -9.34 9.20 -6.30
N VAL A 22 -9.76 10.25 -5.61
CA VAL A 22 -10.75 10.21 -4.55
C VAL A 22 -11.98 10.93 -5.08
N GLU A 23 -13.12 10.27 -4.97
CA GLU A 23 -14.42 10.79 -5.36
C GLU A 23 -15.32 10.73 -4.12
N ALA A 24 -16.02 11.83 -3.85
CA ALA A 24 -16.87 11.97 -2.68
C ALA A 24 -18.19 12.65 -3.03
N GLU A 25 -19.30 12.01 -2.69
CA GLU A 25 -20.64 12.58 -2.80
C GLU A 25 -20.92 13.54 -1.64
N GLY A 26 -21.59 14.65 -1.93
CA GLY A 26 -21.92 15.73 -1.00
C GLY A 26 -20.78 16.72 -0.70
N LEU A 27 -19.56 16.47 -1.17
CA LEU A 27 -18.40 17.34 -0.95
C LEU A 27 -17.96 18.01 -2.26
N THR A 28 -17.35 19.18 -2.15
CA THR A 28 -16.59 19.78 -3.25
C THR A 28 -15.17 19.20 -3.27
N GLY A 29 -14.51 19.22 -4.43
CA GLY A 29 -13.11 18.77 -4.57
C GLY A 29 -12.16 19.36 -3.51
N PRO A 30 -12.18 20.68 -3.26
CA PRO A 30 -11.38 21.33 -2.21
C PRO A 30 -11.66 20.89 -0.77
N GLN A 31 -12.82 20.29 -0.50
CA GLN A 31 -13.15 19.76 0.83
C GLN A 31 -12.60 18.34 1.05
N ILE A 32 -12.12 17.67 0.00
CA ILE A 32 -11.50 16.36 0.11
C ILE A 32 -10.09 16.54 0.72
N PRO A 33 -9.78 15.84 1.83
CA PRO A 33 -8.46 15.90 2.44
C PRO A 33 -7.34 15.48 1.50
N SER A 34 -6.18 16.12 1.64
CA SER A 34 -4.98 15.76 0.87
C SER A 34 -4.45 14.39 1.29
N LEU A 35 -3.87 13.67 0.33
CA LEU A 35 -3.21 12.39 0.58
C LEU A 35 -1.76 12.63 1.05
N ASP A 36 -1.43 12.24 2.27
CA ASP A 36 -0.05 12.21 2.76
C ASP A 36 0.61 10.90 2.33
N LEU A 37 1.62 11.01 1.47
CA LEU A 37 2.28 9.87 0.82
C LEU A 37 3.79 9.98 1.02
N PRO A 38 4.34 9.33 2.06
CA PRO A 38 5.78 9.37 2.29
C PRO A 38 6.52 8.65 1.17
N ALA A 39 7.71 9.14 0.84
CA ALA A 39 8.59 8.48 -0.11
C ALA A 39 8.96 7.07 0.40
N PRO A 40 8.65 6.00 -0.35
CA PRO A 40 9.03 4.65 0.04
C PRO A 40 10.55 4.44 -0.08
N ALA A 41 11.11 3.56 0.75
CA ALA A 41 12.53 3.26 0.72
C ALA A 41 12.96 2.67 -0.63
N GLY A 42 14.14 3.08 -1.14
CA GLY A 42 14.70 2.58 -2.40
C GLY A 42 14.13 3.24 -3.66
N MET A 43 13.45 4.38 -3.50
CA MET A 43 12.84 5.11 -4.59
C MET A 43 12.63 6.59 -4.25
N ARG A 44 12.74 7.46 -5.25
CA ARG A 44 12.36 8.87 -5.15
C ARG A 44 10.90 9.08 -5.55
N LEU A 45 10.17 9.88 -4.78
CA LEU A 45 8.78 10.23 -5.00
C LEU A 45 8.66 11.73 -5.30
N TYR A 46 8.02 12.06 -6.42
CA TYR A 46 7.75 13.43 -6.82
C TYR A 46 6.24 13.60 -7.01
N PRO A 47 5.55 14.31 -6.10
CA PRO A 47 4.13 14.61 -6.27
C PRO A 47 3.91 15.77 -7.24
N ASP A 48 2.91 15.63 -8.09
CA ASP A 48 2.38 16.70 -8.91
C ASP A 48 1.35 17.52 -8.10
N PRO A 49 1.01 18.75 -8.54
CA PRO A 49 -0.09 19.51 -7.95
C PRO A 49 -1.39 18.69 -7.95
N VAL A 50 -2.15 18.80 -6.86
CA VAL A 50 -3.47 18.16 -6.75
C VAL A 50 -4.41 18.79 -7.78
N ASP A 51 -5.04 17.95 -8.59
CA ASP A 51 -6.11 18.37 -9.51
C ASP A 51 -7.46 18.12 -8.84
N GLN A 52 -8.25 19.17 -8.66
CA GLN A 52 -9.53 19.12 -7.97
C GLN A 52 -10.65 19.58 -8.89
N ALA A 53 -11.75 18.83 -8.89
CA ALA A 53 -12.95 19.16 -9.63
C ALA A 53 -14.18 19.02 -8.74
N THR A 54 -15.25 19.70 -9.14
CA THR A 54 -16.57 19.54 -8.53
C THR A 54 -17.59 19.49 -9.66
N HIS A 55 -18.48 18.51 -9.61
CA HIS A 55 -19.59 18.37 -10.54
C HIS A 55 -20.90 18.22 -9.77
N ASP A 56 -22.02 18.49 -10.42
CA ASP A 56 -23.36 18.27 -9.91
C ASP A 56 -24.06 17.33 -10.89
N ASP A 57 -24.36 16.10 -10.46
CA ASP A 57 -25.01 15.07 -11.28
C ASP A 57 -26.56 15.14 -11.18
N GLY A 58 -27.09 16.29 -10.77
CA GLY A 58 -28.53 16.56 -10.64
C GLY A 58 -29.20 15.89 -9.43
N GLN A 59 -28.48 15.04 -8.68
CA GLN A 59 -28.92 14.47 -7.40
C GLN A 59 -28.00 14.89 -6.26
N HIS A 60 -26.69 14.78 -6.46
CA HIS A 60 -25.68 15.10 -5.47
C HIS A 60 -24.56 15.93 -6.09
N LEU A 61 -23.94 16.77 -5.25
CA LEU A 61 -22.66 17.39 -5.54
C LEU A 61 -21.56 16.34 -5.43
N VAL A 62 -20.70 16.21 -6.43
CA VAL A 62 -19.61 15.24 -6.44
C VAL A 62 -18.27 15.96 -6.52
N GLY A 63 -17.46 15.77 -5.49
CA GLY A 63 -16.11 16.29 -5.39
C GLY A 63 -15.12 15.25 -5.89
N ILE A 64 -14.12 15.70 -6.63
CA ILE A 64 -13.05 14.84 -7.14
C ILE A 64 -11.72 15.47 -6.74
N SER A 65 -10.83 14.66 -6.18
CA SER A 65 -9.43 15.01 -5.90
C SER A 65 -8.51 13.98 -6.52
N ARG A 66 -7.60 14.44 -7.38
CA ARG A 66 -6.67 13.61 -8.13
C ARG A 66 -5.24 13.97 -7.76
N GLN A 67 -4.53 13.02 -7.17
CA GLN A 67 -3.11 13.12 -6.85
C GLN A 67 -2.31 12.27 -7.84
N THR A 68 -1.51 12.95 -8.67
CA THR A 68 -0.55 12.28 -9.56
C THR A 68 0.84 12.29 -8.91
N LEU A 69 1.56 11.19 -9.08
CA LEU A 69 2.80 10.91 -8.39
C LEU A 69 3.77 10.24 -9.35
N THR A 70 5.00 10.73 -9.41
CA THR A 70 6.07 10.12 -10.18
C THR A 70 7.04 9.40 -9.25
N TYR A 71 7.18 8.10 -9.49
CA TYR A 71 8.01 7.17 -8.75
C TYR A 71 9.26 6.85 -9.57
N ILE A 72 10.47 7.03 -9.02
CA ILE A 72 11.73 6.68 -9.69
C ILE A 72 12.52 5.68 -8.82
N PRO A 73 12.52 4.38 -9.14
CA PRO A 73 13.27 3.37 -8.40
C PRO A 73 14.78 3.64 -8.46
N ASP A 74 15.49 3.55 -7.35
CA ASP A 74 16.93 3.82 -7.31
C ASP A 74 17.76 2.63 -7.82
N ALA A 75 17.31 1.40 -7.55
CA ALA A 75 17.96 0.16 -7.95
C ALA A 75 16.92 -0.95 -8.20
N GLY A 76 17.33 -2.01 -8.88
CA GLY A 76 16.46 -3.17 -9.08
C GLY A 76 16.38 -4.09 -7.86
N GLY A 77 15.31 -4.88 -7.77
CA GLY A 77 14.99 -5.72 -6.61
C GLY A 77 13.52 -5.61 -6.21
N SER A 78 13.20 -5.99 -4.98
CA SER A 78 11.85 -5.87 -4.43
C SER A 78 11.64 -4.49 -3.78
N LEU A 79 10.54 -3.83 -4.11
CA LEU A 79 10.09 -2.59 -3.48
C LEU A 79 8.71 -2.78 -2.87
N THR A 80 8.50 -2.16 -1.72
CA THR A 80 7.20 -2.14 -1.05
C THR A 80 6.69 -0.71 -0.96
N LEU A 81 5.48 -0.49 -1.46
CA LEU A 81 4.75 0.76 -1.23
C LEU A 81 3.76 0.53 -0.08
N PRO A 82 3.71 1.45 0.90
CA PRO A 82 2.77 1.34 2.00
C PRO A 82 1.32 1.47 1.52
N PRO A 83 0.36 0.95 2.31
CA PRO A 83 -1.05 1.26 2.09
C PRO A 83 -1.30 2.76 2.22
N VAL A 84 -2.28 3.26 1.48
CA VAL A 84 -2.72 4.65 1.54
C VAL A 84 -4.01 4.69 2.33
N ARG A 85 -4.14 5.66 3.23
CA ARG A 85 -5.36 5.90 4.02
C ARG A 85 -5.74 7.37 3.95
N ILE A 86 -7.03 7.62 3.95
CA ILE A 86 -7.60 8.97 4.04
C ILE A 86 -8.78 8.94 5.00
N ASP A 87 -8.71 9.77 6.01
CA ASP A 87 -9.83 10.08 6.89
C ASP A 87 -10.67 11.16 6.23
N TRP A 88 -11.99 10.99 6.19
CA TRP A 88 -12.92 11.92 5.57
C TRP A 88 -14.27 11.91 6.30
N TRP A 89 -15.09 12.92 6.06
CA TRP A 89 -16.43 13.00 6.64
C TRP A 89 -17.47 12.44 5.67
N ASP A 90 -18.12 11.35 6.06
CA ASP A 90 -19.21 10.75 5.31
C ASP A 90 -20.52 11.48 5.58
N LEU A 91 -20.95 12.31 4.63
CA LEU A 91 -22.19 13.08 4.71
C LEU A 91 -23.46 12.22 4.64
N THR A 92 -23.37 10.98 4.14
CA THR A 92 -24.52 10.05 4.14
C THR A 92 -24.76 9.48 5.54
N ARG A 93 -23.68 9.26 6.29
CA ARG A 93 -23.71 8.67 7.65
C ARG A 93 -23.53 9.69 8.77
N ASP A 94 -23.26 10.94 8.41
CA ASP A 94 -22.90 12.06 9.30
C ASP A 94 -21.82 11.67 10.33
N THR A 95 -20.73 11.07 9.84
CA THR A 95 -19.67 10.55 10.71
C THR A 95 -18.31 10.52 10.01
N ALA A 96 -17.25 10.42 10.81
CA ALA A 96 -15.91 10.20 10.29
C ALA A 96 -15.80 8.78 9.70
N ALA A 97 -15.25 8.69 8.50
CA ALA A 97 -14.99 7.45 7.78
C ALA A 97 -13.54 7.41 7.32
N GLU A 98 -13.02 6.19 7.11
CA GLU A 98 -11.69 5.96 6.55
C GLU A 98 -11.85 5.24 5.21
N ALA A 99 -11.17 5.72 4.17
CA ALA A 99 -10.98 4.98 2.93
C ALA A 99 -9.52 4.55 2.81
N SER A 100 -9.29 3.33 2.30
CA SER A 100 -7.95 2.78 2.18
C SER A 100 -7.68 2.09 0.84
N LEU A 101 -6.43 2.18 0.42
CA LEU A 101 -5.87 1.41 -0.69
C LEU A 101 -4.81 0.45 -0.14
N PRO A 102 -4.78 -0.81 -0.62
CA PRO A 102 -3.74 -1.74 -0.20
C PRO A 102 -2.36 -1.24 -0.65
N GLY A 103 -1.34 -1.64 0.10
CA GLY A 103 0.04 -1.45 -0.32
C GLY A 103 0.39 -2.33 -1.53
N TRP A 104 1.52 -2.04 -2.16
CA TRP A 104 2.02 -2.80 -3.31
C TRP A 104 3.36 -3.46 -2.99
N ASN A 105 3.54 -4.69 -3.46
CA ASN A 105 4.86 -5.32 -3.55
C ASN A 105 5.23 -5.42 -5.03
N LEU A 106 6.27 -4.68 -5.43
CA LEU A 106 6.67 -4.52 -6.81
C LEU A 106 8.07 -5.10 -7.03
N SER A 107 8.29 -5.64 -8.23
CA SER A 107 9.60 -6.10 -8.67
C SER A 107 10.17 -5.12 -9.69
N VAL A 108 11.39 -4.67 -9.45
CA VAL A 108 12.12 -3.70 -10.28
C VAL A 108 13.20 -4.42 -11.07
N ALA A 109 13.14 -4.32 -12.40
CA ALA A 109 14.16 -4.85 -13.29
C ALA A 109 15.46 -4.03 -13.23
N GLY A 110 16.58 -4.68 -13.52
CA GLY A 110 17.91 -4.07 -13.48
C GLY A 110 18.66 -4.23 -12.14
N GLY A 111 18.19 -5.12 -11.26
CA GLY A 111 18.83 -5.46 -9.98
C GLY A 111 19.47 -6.84 -10.03
N LYS A 112 20.60 -7.01 -9.34
CA LYS A 112 21.10 -8.37 -9.01
C LYS A 112 20.03 -9.02 -8.11
N GLY A 113 19.34 -10.02 -8.66
CA GLY A 113 18.05 -10.50 -8.18
C GLY A 113 17.97 -10.74 -6.67
N ALA A 114 16.97 -10.16 -6.03
CA ALA A 114 16.47 -10.67 -4.77
C ALA A 114 15.42 -11.73 -5.11
N THR A 115 15.78 -12.99 -4.90
CA THR A 115 14.86 -14.13 -4.92
C THR A 115 13.68 -13.82 -3.99
N ALA A 116 12.46 -13.86 -4.52
CA ALA A 116 11.24 -13.78 -3.73
C ALA A 116 11.30 -14.83 -2.61
N ASN A 117 11.40 -14.39 -1.36
CA ASN A 117 11.23 -15.28 -0.22
C ASN A 117 9.71 -15.44 -0.02
N PRO A 118 9.12 -16.65 -0.18
CA PRO A 118 7.74 -16.85 0.21
C PRO A 118 7.58 -16.57 1.71
N PRO A 119 6.40 -16.10 2.18
CA PRO A 119 6.17 -15.90 3.59
C PRO A 119 6.39 -17.24 4.30
N VAL A 120 7.37 -17.30 5.20
CA VAL A 120 7.54 -18.46 6.07
C VAL A 120 6.33 -18.48 7.00
N VAL A 121 5.39 -19.37 6.71
CA VAL A 121 4.32 -19.71 7.65
C VAL A 121 5.04 -20.46 8.77
N ALA A 122 5.26 -19.79 9.91
CA ALA A 122 5.87 -20.42 11.07
C ALA A 122 4.97 -21.59 11.53
N PRO A 123 5.44 -22.84 11.55
CA PRO A 123 4.71 -23.87 12.27
C PRO A 123 4.92 -23.61 13.77
N SER A 124 3.92 -22.99 14.41
CA SER A 124 3.79 -23.05 15.86
C SER A 124 3.32 -24.45 16.23
N SER A 125 4.21 -25.28 16.78
CA SER A 125 3.83 -26.50 17.49
C SER A 125 4.89 -26.86 18.53
N ALA A 126 4.58 -26.42 19.76
CA ALA A 126 4.73 -27.14 21.02
C ALA A 126 6.12 -27.69 21.44
N VAL A 127 6.72 -26.96 22.37
CA VAL A 127 7.47 -27.42 23.56
C VAL A 127 7.71 -28.93 23.69
N VAL A 128 8.98 -29.32 23.53
CA VAL A 128 9.52 -30.56 24.08
C VAL A 128 9.46 -30.45 25.61
N SER A 129 8.45 -31.09 26.23
CA SER A 129 8.52 -31.40 27.66
C SER A 129 9.54 -32.52 27.85
N ALA A 130 10.68 -32.15 28.43
CA ALA A 130 11.64 -33.07 28.99
C ALA A 130 11.00 -33.84 30.15
N ASN A 131 10.98 -35.17 30.06
CA ASN A 131 10.73 -36.06 31.20
C ASN A 131 12.00 -36.89 31.45
N PRO A 132 12.78 -36.64 32.52
CA PRO A 132 13.83 -37.54 32.94
C PRO A 132 13.24 -38.52 33.95
N GLN A 133 12.95 -39.75 33.53
CA GLN A 133 12.83 -40.85 34.49
C GLN A 133 13.83 -41.95 34.15
N ALA A 134 14.74 -42.07 35.10
CA ALA A 134 15.84 -43.00 35.20
C ALA A 134 15.39 -44.45 35.04
N LYS A 135 16.23 -45.23 34.36
CA LYS A 135 16.17 -46.68 34.33
C LYS A 135 17.43 -47.14 35.05
N THR A 136 17.28 -47.59 36.30
CA THR A 136 18.33 -48.30 37.03
C THR A 136 18.50 -49.71 36.47
N PRO A 137 19.71 -50.29 36.50
CA PRO A 137 19.93 -51.68 36.10
C PRO A 137 19.65 -52.61 37.28
N VAL A 138 19.06 -53.80 37.02
CA VAL A 138 19.12 -54.93 37.95
C VAL A 138 19.46 -56.21 37.18
N THR A 139 20.51 -56.86 37.68
CA THR A 139 21.03 -58.19 37.36
C THR A 139 20.14 -59.25 38.01
N GLU A 140 19.82 -60.33 37.29
CA GLU A 140 19.83 -61.72 37.78
C GLU A 140 20.04 -62.68 36.60
#